data_AF-A0A2M8JXM9-F1
#
_entry.id   AF-A0A2M8JXM9-F1
#
_cell.length_a   1.000
_cell.length_b   1.000
_cell.length_c   1.000
_cell.angle_alpha   90.00
_cell.angle_beta   90.00
_cell.angle_gamma   90.00
#
_symmetry.space_group_name_H-M   'P 1'
#
loop_
_entity.id
_entity.type
_entity.pdbx_description
1 polymer ?
#
loop_
_entity_poly.entity_id
_entity_poly.type
_entity_poly.pdbx_seq_one_letter_code
_entity_poly.pdbx_strand_id
1 'polypeptide(L)'
;MSISIKEIRFILLVPLILLFANCSTKTSHKQKGNVFIENTNGNYSLYKNGKKFVIKGAGGYSNLETLREAGGNTIRIWDTTNLTAILQNAKQNNLSVIVGIPIFESEHLFYYNDPIKTEQQFQTVKTFVNKFKNDPSILMWCVGNELYFPFSLSYKKFYKAFNRIVDMIHEDDPNHPVTTTMVNFQPSQIFNLKFKTDIDIISFNIFSRISFLRRDLKRYSWLWNGPYLIAEWGTNGPWVDEPKTAWEAYIEPSSTKKAAIYKAMYQKFMPVEDPRFLGSCIFYWGQKQERTHTWFSLFDEYGNKTEAVSTVKQLWLGNKTLHTSVQIDKIQLNQKEAKDNILLNSSEIANAQVFLTKPDSNITKINWEIYPEDWHEKNGKSNTIRPDAIELKIIRSEALKIQFIAPEKEGPYRLFAFIYNKYGFVSTCNIPFYVIQKKQ
;
A
#
# COMPACT_ATOMS: atom_id res chain seq x y z
N MET A 1 -49.43 -10.60 78.64
CA MET A 1 -48.61 -11.41 77.71
C MET A 1 -47.14 -11.23 78.09
N SER A 2 -46.31 -12.26 77.93
CA SER A 2 -44.83 -12.32 78.14
C SER A 2 -44.21 -11.89 79.49
N ILE A 3 -43.56 -12.89 80.09
CA ILE A 3 -42.42 -12.84 81.02
C ILE A 3 -41.17 -13.31 80.20
N SER A 4 -39.88 -13.18 80.56
CA SER A 4 -39.23 -12.81 81.83
C SER A 4 -37.76 -12.37 81.64
N ILE A 5 -37.26 -11.51 82.55
CA ILE A 5 -36.00 -11.63 83.32
C ILE A 5 -34.70 -12.10 82.60
N LYS A 6 -33.66 -11.22 82.63
CA LYS A 6 -32.18 -11.46 82.58
C LYS A 6 -31.64 -12.20 81.33
N GLU A 7 -30.40 -12.02 80.85
CA GLU A 7 -29.11 -12.26 81.52
C GLU A 7 -27.90 -11.60 80.82
N ILE A 8 -26.79 -11.58 81.57
CA ILE A 8 -25.43 -11.24 81.13
C ILE A 8 -24.89 -12.35 80.21
N ARG A 9 -24.14 -12.00 79.15
CA ARG A 9 -23.30 -12.98 78.42
C ARG A 9 -21.85 -12.54 78.28
N PHE A 10 -20.99 -13.39 78.83
CA PHE A 10 -19.56 -13.47 78.51
C PHE A 10 -19.35 -13.64 77.01
N ILE A 11 -18.28 -13.05 76.48
CA ILE A 11 -17.70 -13.43 75.18
C ILE A 11 -16.33 -14.08 75.46
N LEU A 12 -16.21 -15.34 75.03
CA LEU A 12 -15.00 -16.16 75.14
C LEU A 12 -14.06 -15.94 73.94
N LEU A 13 -12.76 -16.08 74.17
CA LEU A 13 -11.73 -15.99 73.12
C LEU A 13 -11.85 -17.15 72.10
N VAL A 14 -11.52 -16.85 70.85
CA VAL A 14 -10.91 -17.81 69.91
C VAL A 14 -9.78 -17.10 69.15
N PRO A 15 -8.52 -17.56 69.20
CA PRO A 15 -7.43 -17.01 68.40
C PRO A 15 -7.41 -17.65 67.00
N LEU A 16 -7.53 -16.83 65.95
CA LEU A 16 -7.41 -17.32 64.57
C LEU A 16 -5.96 -17.25 64.09
N ILE A 17 -5.38 -18.42 63.80
CA ILE A 17 -4.00 -18.57 63.32
C ILE A 17 -3.90 -18.07 61.88
N LEU A 18 -3.12 -17.01 61.65
CA LEU A 18 -2.79 -16.51 60.31
C LEU A 18 -1.67 -17.35 59.67
N LEU A 19 -2.05 -18.31 58.84
CA LEU A 19 -1.13 -19.00 57.94
C LEU A 19 -0.73 -18.08 56.79
N PHE A 20 0.49 -17.55 56.84
CA PHE A 20 1.10 -16.83 55.72
C PHE A 20 1.45 -17.79 54.57
N ALA A 21 0.50 -18.00 53.66
CA ALA A 21 0.76 -18.65 52.38
C ALA A 21 1.59 -17.72 51.49
N ASN A 22 2.92 -17.88 51.54
CA ASN A 22 3.87 -17.08 50.77
C ASN A 22 3.82 -17.43 49.27
N CYS A 23 2.83 -16.88 48.57
CA CYS A 23 2.60 -17.16 47.16
C CYS A 23 3.63 -16.45 46.28
N SER A 24 4.76 -17.12 46.04
CA SER A 24 5.77 -16.69 45.07
C SER A 24 5.20 -16.71 43.65
N THR A 25 4.68 -15.57 43.21
CA THR A 25 4.30 -15.34 41.82
C THR A 25 5.55 -15.27 40.95
N LYS A 26 6.05 -16.44 40.54
CA LYS A 26 6.94 -16.54 39.39
C LYS A 26 6.17 -16.08 38.15
N THR A 27 6.23 -14.79 37.85
CA THR A 27 5.84 -14.25 36.55
C THR A 27 6.72 -14.91 35.50
N SER A 28 6.17 -15.93 34.85
CA SER A 28 6.70 -16.47 33.62
C SER A 28 6.72 -15.34 32.60
N HIS A 29 7.89 -14.74 32.40
CA HIS A 29 8.15 -13.92 31.23
C HIS A 29 8.13 -14.85 30.02
N LYS A 30 6.92 -15.12 29.49
CA LYS A 30 6.74 -15.73 28.18
C LYS A 30 7.57 -14.87 27.22
N GLN A 31 8.66 -15.45 26.73
CA GLN A 31 9.68 -14.70 25.98
C GLN A 31 8.99 -14.11 24.75
N LYS A 32 8.84 -12.77 24.72
CA LYS A 32 8.18 -12.10 23.61
C LYS A 32 8.99 -12.38 22.34
N GLY A 33 8.31 -12.68 21.24
CA GLY A 33 8.92 -13.02 19.96
C GLY A 33 9.84 -11.91 19.42
N ASN A 34 10.62 -12.21 18.37
CA ASN A 34 11.51 -11.22 17.75
C ASN A 34 10.79 -9.92 17.34
N VAL A 35 9.54 -10.04 16.89
CA VAL A 35 8.62 -8.94 16.62
C VAL A 35 7.34 -9.13 17.44
N PHE A 36 6.92 -8.09 18.15
CA PHE A 36 5.68 -8.11 18.94
C PHE A 36 5.05 -6.73 19.03
N ILE A 37 3.76 -6.70 19.36
CA ILE A 37 3.02 -5.47 19.65
C ILE A 37 2.77 -5.43 21.15
N GLU A 38 3.04 -4.28 21.76
CA GLU A 38 2.69 -3.99 23.15
C GLU A 38 1.55 -2.98 23.18
N ASN A 39 0.58 -3.20 24.08
CA ASN A 39 -0.47 -2.23 24.39
C ASN A 39 -0.23 -1.69 25.80
N THR A 40 0.00 -0.38 25.93
CA THR A 40 0.08 0.32 27.21
C THR A 40 -1.02 1.38 27.27
N ASN A 41 -2.11 1.08 27.97
CA ASN A 41 -3.25 1.98 28.17
C ASN A 41 -3.86 2.52 26.85
N GLY A 42 -3.95 1.68 25.81
CA GLY A 42 -4.45 2.05 24.49
C GLY A 42 -3.38 2.59 23.53
N ASN A 43 -2.13 2.75 23.99
CA ASN A 43 -0.98 3.04 23.15
C ASN A 43 -0.36 1.74 22.66
N TYR A 44 -0.42 1.51 21.36
CA TYR A 44 0.21 0.38 20.71
C TYR A 44 1.61 0.76 20.25
N SER A 45 2.56 -0.16 20.40
CA SER A 45 3.91 0.00 19.88
C SER A 45 4.39 -1.34 19.34
N LEU A 46 4.77 -1.35 18.07
CA LEU A 46 5.49 -2.46 17.47
C LEU A 46 6.95 -2.41 17.95
N TYR A 47 7.49 -3.56 18.33
CA TYR A 47 8.90 -3.73 18.68
C TYR A 47 9.52 -4.77 17.74
N LYS A 48 10.76 -4.52 17.32
CA LYS A 48 11.63 -5.50 16.66
C LYS A 48 12.92 -5.63 17.45
N ASN A 49 13.29 -6.85 17.83
CA ASN A 49 14.50 -7.17 18.61
C ASN A 49 14.63 -6.28 19.87
N GLY A 50 13.53 -6.11 20.61
CA GLY A 50 13.44 -5.30 21.82
C GLY A 50 13.43 -3.77 21.62
N LYS A 51 13.50 -3.26 20.38
CA LYS A 51 13.49 -1.82 20.08
C LYS A 51 12.16 -1.40 19.45
N LYS A 52 11.60 -0.25 19.85
CA LYS A 52 10.41 0.33 19.20
C LYS A 52 10.67 0.53 17.71
N PHE A 53 9.71 0.14 16.88
CA PHE A 53 9.84 0.10 15.43
C PHE A 53 8.61 0.73 14.77
N VAL A 54 8.76 1.96 14.24
CA VAL A 54 7.72 2.62 13.45
C VAL A 54 7.95 2.31 11.98
N ILE A 55 6.94 1.79 11.29
CA ILE A 55 7.05 1.36 9.89
C ILE A 55 7.11 2.59 8.96
N LYS A 56 8.29 2.82 8.38
CA LYS A 56 8.53 3.71 7.23
C LYS A 56 8.71 2.81 6.01
N GLY A 57 7.58 2.29 5.52
CA GLY A 57 7.57 1.20 4.57
C GLY A 57 7.38 1.64 3.13
N ALA A 58 7.57 0.70 2.21
CA ALA A 58 7.20 0.84 0.82
C ALA A 58 6.70 -0.48 0.23
N GLY A 59 5.62 -0.47 -0.55
CA GLY A 59 5.13 -1.63 -1.29
C GLY A 59 5.97 -1.83 -2.56
N GLY A 60 6.61 -2.98 -2.70
CA GLY A 60 7.57 -3.28 -3.77
C GLY A 60 8.88 -3.85 -3.23
N TYR A 61 9.70 -4.42 -4.12
CA TYR A 61 10.98 -5.07 -3.78
C TYR A 61 12.18 -4.56 -4.60
N SER A 62 11.99 -3.49 -5.38
CA SER A 62 13.03 -2.86 -6.22
C SER A 62 13.69 -1.68 -5.51
N ASN A 63 14.84 -1.19 -6.02
CA ASN A 63 15.44 0.08 -5.58
C ASN A 63 15.64 0.19 -4.04
N LEU A 64 16.02 -0.91 -3.38
CA LEU A 64 16.08 -1.03 -1.92
C LEU A 64 17.14 -0.13 -1.27
N GLU A 65 18.25 0.12 -1.95
CA GLU A 65 19.27 1.08 -1.49
C GLU A 65 18.70 2.50 -1.44
N THR A 66 17.98 2.92 -2.49
CA THR A 66 17.29 4.22 -2.50
C THR A 66 16.23 4.30 -1.40
N LEU A 67 15.58 3.19 -1.05
CA LEU A 67 14.60 3.15 0.05
C LEU A 67 15.27 3.37 1.41
N ARG A 68 16.37 2.65 1.69
CA ARG A 68 17.22 2.85 2.87
C ARG A 68 17.72 4.29 2.96
N GLU A 69 18.23 4.83 1.86
CA GLU A 69 18.69 6.23 1.78
C GLU A 69 17.57 7.27 1.92
N ALA A 70 16.32 6.92 1.63
CA ALA A 70 15.16 7.77 1.89
C ALA A 70 14.77 7.78 3.38
N GLY A 71 15.37 6.93 4.22
CA GLY A 71 14.97 6.70 5.61
C GLY A 71 13.85 5.68 5.76
N GLY A 72 13.56 4.90 4.71
CA GLY A 72 12.68 3.75 4.76
C GLY A 72 13.35 2.58 5.49
N ASN A 73 12.56 1.75 6.16
CA ASN A 73 13.04 0.63 6.98
C ASN A 73 12.31 -0.69 6.72
N THR A 74 11.32 -0.71 5.84
CA THR A 74 10.44 -1.86 5.60
C THR A 74 10.02 -1.92 4.13
N ILE A 75 9.92 -3.12 3.57
CA ILE A 75 9.17 -3.37 2.33
C ILE A 75 7.93 -4.23 2.59
N ARG A 76 6.90 -4.07 1.76
CA ARG A 76 5.76 -4.99 1.68
C ARG A 76 5.71 -5.63 0.29
N ILE A 77 5.50 -6.93 0.27
CA ILE A 77 5.31 -7.76 -0.92
C ILE A 77 3.99 -8.52 -0.82
N TRP A 78 3.44 -8.95 -1.95
CA TRP A 78 2.10 -9.54 -2.05
C TRP A 78 2.10 -11.06 -2.24
N ASP A 79 3.22 -11.61 -2.70
CA ASP A 79 3.36 -13.01 -3.07
C ASP A 79 4.69 -13.61 -2.58
N THR A 80 4.87 -14.91 -2.84
CA THR A 80 5.95 -15.74 -2.32
C THR A 80 7.12 -15.94 -3.30
N THR A 81 7.02 -15.35 -4.50
CA THR A 81 7.99 -15.54 -5.59
C THR A 81 9.34 -14.92 -5.23
N ASN A 82 10.42 -15.65 -5.48
CA ASN A 82 11.79 -15.20 -5.24
C ASN A 82 12.09 -14.71 -3.80
N LEU A 83 11.28 -15.10 -2.80
CA LEU A 83 11.38 -14.57 -1.44
C LEU A 83 12.80 -14.67 -0.85
N THR A 84 13.54 -15.75 -1.09
CA THR A 84 14.93 -15.90 -0.62
C THR A 84 15.82 -14.73 -1.08
N ALA A 85 15.72 -14.33 -2.36
CA ALA A 85 16.50 -13.23 -2.91
C ALA A 85 16.00 -11.87 -2.38
N ILE A 86 14.68 -11.71 -2.19
CA ILE A 86 14.08 -10.50 -1.61
C ILE A 86 14.53 -10.31 -0.15
N LEU A 87 14.51 -11.36 0.68
CA LEU A 87 15.00 -11.33 2.06
C LEU A 87 16.50 -11.03 2.12
N GLN A 88 17.31 -11.65 1.25
CA GLN A 88 18.74 -11.37 1.18
C GLN A 88 19.03 -9.90 0.82
N ASN A 89 18.32 -9.33 -0.16
CA ASN A 89 18.49 -7.95 -0.58
C ASN A 89 17.96 -6.95 0.48
N ALA A 90 16.84 -7.27 1.14
CA ALA A 90 16.33 -6.52 2.27
C ALA A 90 17.35 -6.50 3.43
N LYS A 91 17.94 -7.65 3.77
CA LYS A 91 19.00 -7.79 4.79
C LYS A 91 20.23 -6.95 4.45
N GLN A 92 20.71 -7.00 3.20
CA GLN A 92 21.83 -6.17 2.71
C GLN A 92 21.55 -4.67 2.86
N ASN A 93 20.29 -4.25 2.74
CA ASN A 93 19.85 -2.86 2.90
C ASN A 93 19.36 -2.50 4.31
N ASN A 94 19.48 -3.39 5.29
CA ASN A 94 18.94 -3.25 6.65
C ASN A 94 17.42 -2.95 6.71
N LEU A 95 16.68 -3.49 5.75
CA LEU A 95 15.22 -3.38 5.66
C LEU A 95 14.55 -4.61 6.26
N SER A 96 13.33 -4.40 6.78
CA SER A 96 12.44 -5.49 7.19
C SER A 96 11.40 -5.80 6.11
N VAL A 97 10.74 -6.97 6.16
CA VAL A 97 9.81 -7.44 5.12
C VAL A 97 8.47 -7.84 5.72
N ILE A 98 7.39 -7.21 5.23
CA ILE A 98 6.01 -7.66 5.40
C ILE A 98 5.72 -8.64 4.27
N VAL A 99 5.63 -9.94 4.58
CA VAL A 99 5.53 -11.00 3.57
C VAL A 99 4.06 -11.32 3.30
N GLY A 100 3.61 -11.04 2.08
CA GLY A 100 2.30 -11.45 1.58
C GLY A 100 2.19 -12.96 1.40
N ILE A 101 1.17 -13.55 1.99
CA ILE A 101 0.75 -14.94 1.78
C ILE A 101 -0.53 -14.89 0.93
N PRO A 102 -0.46 -15.15 -0.38
CA PRO A 102 -1.63 -15.05 -1.25
C PRO A 102 -2.62 -16.18 -0.94
N ILE A 103 -3.87 -15.80 -0.68
CA ILE A 103 -5.02 -16.71 -0.62
C ILE A 103 -6.14 -16.18 -1.51
N PHE A 104 -7.14 -17.01 -1.81
CA PHE A 104 -8.28 -16.60 -2.62
C PHE A 104 -9.17 -15.59 -1.89
N GLU A 105 -9.89 -14.77 -2.66
CA GLU A 105 -10.90 -13.86 -2.13
C GLU A 105 -12.10 -14.66 -1.59
N SER A 106 -12.77 -14.17 -0.54
CA SER A 106 -13.85 -14.90 0.15
C SER A 106 -15.00 -15.35 -0.77
N GLU A 107 -15.21 -14.61 -1.86
CA GLU A 107 -16.26 -14.82 -2.86
C GLU A 107 -16.05 -16.08 -3.71
N HIS A 108 -14.85 -16.68 -3.70
CA HIS A 108 -14.57 -18.01 -4.25
C HIS A 108 -15.18 -19.12 -3.37
N LEU A 109 -16.50 -19.08 -3.14
CA LEU A 109 -17.22 -20.03 -2.29
C LEU A 109 -17.02 -21.49 -2.75
N PHE A 110 -16.89 -21.75 -4.06
CA PHE A 110 -16.59 -23.10 -4.58
C PHE A 110 -15.21 -23.61 -4.14
N TYR A 111 -14.25 -22.71 -3.91
CA TYR A 111 -12.91 -23.05 -3.41
C TYR A 111 -12.98 -23.41 -1.93
N TYR A 112 -13.62 -22.56 -1.11
CA TYR A 112 -13.78 -22.81 0.33
C TYR A 112 -14.76 -23.93 0.66
N ASN A 113 -15.63 -24.31 -0.27
CA ASN A 113 -16.49 -25.50 -0.11
C ASN A 113 -15.74 -26.82 -0.29
N ASP A 114 -14.57 -26.81 -0.92
CA ASP A 114 -13.75 -27.96 -1.24
C ASP A 114 -12.69 -28.22 -0.14
N PRO A 115 -12.80 -29.33 0.62
CA PRO A 115 -11.85 -29.64 1.69
C PRO A 115 -10.45 -29.98 1.17
N ILE A 116 -10.32 -30.50 -0.06
CA ILE A 116 -9.03 -30.86 -0.65
C ILE A 116 -8.26 -29.59 -1.02
N LYS A 117 -8.93 -28.63 -1.67
CA LYS A 117 -8.30 -27.34 -2.03
C LYS A 117 -7.87 -26.54 -0.80
N THR A 118 -8.72 -26.48 0.22
CA THR A 118 -8.40 -25.77 1.47
C THR A 118 -7.30 -26.45 2.29
N GLU A 119 -7.21 -27.79 2.28
CA GLU A 119 -6.08 -28.53 2.86
C GLU A 119 -4.78 -28.29 2.08
N GLN A 120 -4.81 -28.34 0.75
CA GLN A 120 -3.63 -28.08 -0.09
C GLN A 120 -3.07 -26.66 0.11
N GLN A 121 -3.94 -25.65 0.22
CA GLN A 121 -3.53 -24.29 0.57
C GLN A 121 -2.90 -24.25 1.97
N PHE A 122 -3.55 -24.86 2.97
CA PHE A 122 -3.03 -24.88 4.34
C PHE A 122 -1.63 -25.51 4.42
N GLN A 123 -1.43 -26.68 3.82
CA GLN A 123 -0.11 -27.36 3.82
C GLN A 123 0.95 -26.57 3.04
N THR A 124 0.56 -25.93 1.93
CA THR A 124 1.46 -25.05 1.16
C THR A 124 1.92 -23.86 2.02
N VAL A 125 1.00 -23.19 2.69
CA VAL A 125 1.30 -22.05 3.57
C VAL A 125 2.10 -22.49 4.80
N LYS A 126 1.74 -23.61 5.45
CA LYS A 126 2.50 -24.17 6.59
C LYS A 126 3.94 -24.49 6.20
N THR A 127 4.15 -25.15 5.06
CA THR A 127 5.49 -25.46 4.54
C THR A 127 6.30 -24.18 4.27
N PHE A 128 5.66 -23.18 3.67
CA PHE A 128 6.29 -21.89 3.35
C PHE A 128 6.68 -21.10 4.61
N VAL A 129 5.78 -20.96 5.58
CA VAL A 129 6.05 -20.25 6.84
C VAL A 129 7.17 -20.94 7.62
N ASN A 130 7.12 -22.27 7.78
CA ASN A 130 8.17 -23.03 8.47
C ASN A 130 9.55 -22.91 7.80
N LYS A 131 9.61 -22.74 6.48
CA LYS A 131 10.86 -22.53 5.74
C LYS A 131 11.51 -21.16 6.02
N PHE A 132 10.71 -20.12 6.27
CA PHE A 132 11.19 -18.73 6.29
C PHE A 132 11.09 -18.02 7.64
N LYS A 133 10.31 -18.53 8.61
CA LYS A 133 10.07 -17.94 9.94
C LYS A 133 11.30 -17.54 10.77
N ASN A 134 12.47 -18.10 10.47
CA ASN A 134 13.72 -17.81 11.18
C ASN A 134 14.55 -16.69 10.50
N ASP A 135 14.10 -16.09 9.39
CA ASP A 135 14.83 -15.01 8.74
C ASP A 135 14.66 -13.68 9.51
N PRO A 136 15.75 -13.04 9.99
CA PRO A 136 15.68 -11.83 10.81
C PRO A 136 15.21 -10.58 10.06
N SER A 137 15.02 -10.67 8.75
CA SER A 137 14.48 -9.60 7.91
C SER A 137 12.96 -9.58 7.95
N ILE A 138 12.27 -10.68 8.28
CA ILE A 138 10.81 -10.68 8.38
C ILE A 138 10.36 -9.73 9.50
N LEU A 139 9.23 -9.06 9.26
CA LEU A 139 8.55 -8.20 10.22
C LEU A 139 7.23 -8.82 10.66
N MET A 140 6.41 -9.28 9.71
CA MET A 140 5.08 -9.84 9.95
C MET A 140 4.58 -10.57 8.69
N TRP A 141 3.61 -11.47 8.89
CA TRP A 141 2.93 -12.19 7.82
C TRP A 141 1.62 -11.49 7.44
N CYS A 142 1.41 -11.20 6.16
CA CYS A 142 0.18 -10.60 5.64
C CYS A 142 -0.65 -11.66 4.91
N VAL A 143 -1.64 -12.25 5.58
CA VAL A 143 -2.51 -13.29 5.01
C VAL A 143 -3.54 -12.65 4.08
N GLY A 144 -3.36 -12.87 2.77
CA GLY A 144 -4.16 -12.29 1.70
C GLY A 144 -3.86 -10.82 1.39
N ASN A 145 -4.39 -10.38 0.25
CA ASN A 145 -4.42 -8.97 -0.15
C ASN A 145 -5.87 -8.54 -0.38
N GLU A 146 -6.30 -7.44 0.24
CA GLU A 146 -7.60 -6.80 0.01
C GLU A 146 -8.81 -7.75 0.13
N LEU A 147 -8.73 -8.69 1.07
CA LEU A 147 -9.78 -9.68 1.28
C LEU A 147 -11.08 -9.02 1.74
N TYR A 148 -12.20 -9.53 1.22
CA TYR A 148 -13.52 -9.18 1.72
C TYR A 148 -13.88 -10.05 2.94
N PHE A 149 -14.37 -9.43 4.01
CA PHE A 149 -14.82 -10.10 5.25
C PHE A 149 -16.34 -9.91 5.45
N PRO A 150 -17.18 -10.68 4.72
CA PRO A 150 -18.64 -10.57 4.76
C PRO A 150 -19.27 -11.18 6.02
N PHE A 151 -20.44 -10.67 6.43
CA PHE A 151 -21.13 -11.14 7.64
C PHE A 151 -21.80 -12.51 7.49
N SER A 152 -22.26 -12.86 6.27
CA SER A 152 -23.12 -14.02 5.99
C SER A 152 -22.53 -15.39 6.41
N LEU A 153 -23.41 -16.29 6.87
CA LEU A 153 -23.09 -17.67 7.24
C LEU A 153 -22.55 -18.50 6.07
N SER A 154 -22.85 -18.14 4.81
CA SER A 154 -22.29 -18.79 3.62
C SER A 154 -20.76 -18.78 3.60
N TYR A 155 -20.13 -17.80 4.26
CA TYR A 155 -18.68 -17.64 4.32
C TYR A 155 -18.05 -18.34 5.53
N LYS A 156 -18.78 -19.13 6.33
CA LYS A 156 -18.24 -19.85 7.50
C LYS A 156 -17.01 -20.70 7.17
N LYS A 157 -16.96 -21.30 5.96
CA LYS A 157 -15.79 -22.08 5.52
C LYS A 157 -14.59 -21.21 5.13
N PHE A 158 -14.81 -20.00 4.61
CA PHE A 158 -13.74 -19.00 4.41
C PHE A 158 -13.11 -18.61 5.75
N TYR A 159 -13.92 -18.21 6.75
CA TYR A 159 -13.41 -17.92 8.09
C TYR A 159 -12.68 -19.11 8.72
N LYS A 160 -13.20 -20.34 8.57
CA LYS A 160 -12.50 -21.55 9.06
C LYS A 160 -11.13 -21.76 8.39
N ALA A 161 -11.04 -21.58 7.07
CA ALA A 161 -9.78 -21.73 6.35
C ALA A 161 -8.78 -20.60 6.66
N PHE A 162 -9.27 -19.36 6.75
CA PHE A 162 -8.48 -18.19 7.12
C PHE A 162 -7.91 -18.32 8.53
N ASN A 163 -8.74 -18.57 9.54
CA ASN A 163 -8.28 -18.71 10.92
C ASN A 163 -7.30 -19.87 11.06
N ARG A 164 -7.58 -21.03 10.46
CA ARG A 164 -6.65 -22.16 10.50
C ARG A 164 -5.24 -21.78 9.98
N ILE A 165 -5.12 -20.87 9.02
CA ILE A 165 -3.83 -20.33 8.58
C ILE A 165 -3.23 -19.38 9.64
N VAL A 166 -4.01 -18.47 10.21
CA VAL A 166 -3.57 -17.54 11.27
C VAL A 166 -3.10 -18.31 12.52
N ASP A 167 -3.95 -19.20 13.05
CA ASP A 167 -3.69 -20.05 14.21
C ASP A 167 -2.38 -20.85 14.03
N MET A 168 -2.17 -21.42 12.84
CA MET A 168 -0.95 -22.15 12.49
C MET A 168 0.29 -21.27 12.42
N ILE A 169 0.18 -20.02 11.92
CA ILE A 169 1.31 -19.10 11.93
C ILE A 169 1.67 -18.73 13.38
N HIS A 170 0.69 -18.49 14.25
CA HIS A 170 0.95 -18.22 15.67
C HIS A 170 1.57 -19.41 16.42
N GLU A 171 1.18 -20.65 16.06
CA GLU A 171 1.75 -21.88 16.63
C GLU A 171 3.17 -22.13 16.12
N ASP A 172 3.39 -22.13 14.80
CA ASP A 172 4.66 -22.48 14.18
C ASP A 172 5.68 -21.33 14.24
N ASP A 173 5.26 -20.08 14.16
CA ASP A 173 6.09 -18.86 14.19
C ASP A 173 5.63 -17.85 15.24
N PRO A 174 5.92 -18.10 16.54
CA PRO A 174 5.62 -17.15 17.62
C PRO A 174 6.53 -15.89 17.60
N ASN A 175 7.38 -15.71 16.58
CA ASN A 175 8.27 -14.56 16.47
C ASN A 175 7.72 -13.39 15.66
N HIS A 176 6.65 -13.58 14.90
CA HIS A 176 6.14 -12.57 13.97
C HIS A 176 4.61 -12.46 14.05
N PRO A 177 4.04 -11.25 14.17
CA PRO A 177 2.60 -11.06 14.18
C PRO A 177 1.98 -11.33 12.80
N VAL A 178 0.67 -11.54 12.79
CA VAL A 178 -0.14 -11.79 11.60
C VAL A 178 -1.07 -10.60 11.33
N THR A 179 -1.14 -10.18 10.08
CA THR A 179 -2.06 -9.14 9.60
C THR A 179 -2.82 -9.61 8.36
N THR A 180 -3.87 -8.89 8.01
CA THR A 180 -4.52 -8.98 6.70
C THR A 180 -4.88 -7.57 6.23
N THR A 181 -5.04 -7.41 4.93
CA THR A 181 -5.36 -6.11 4.31
C THR A 181 -6.79 -6.04 3.83
N MET A 182 -7.41 -4.88 4.01
CA MET A 182 -8.73 -4.54 3.48
C MET A 182 -8.71 -3.17 2.77
N VAL A 183 -9.57 -3.00 1.78
CA VAL A 183 -9.72 -1.76 1.02
C VAL A 183 -10.46 -0.71 1.84
N ASN A 184 -9.80 0.40 2.18
CA ASN A 184 -10.34 1.50 3.00
C ASN A 184 -10.82 1.08 4.40
N PHE A 185 -11.27 2.05 5.20
CA PHE A 185 -11.93 1.76 6.48
C PHE A 185 -13.38 1.33 6.24
N GLN A 186 -13.75 0.09 6.57
CA GLN A 186 -15.12 -0.42 6.42
C GLN A 186 -15.64 -1.03 7.73
N PRO A 187 -16.58 -0.37 8.44
CA PRO A 187 -17.04 -0.81 9.76
C PRO A 187 -17.60 -2.25 9.80
N SER A 188 -18.34 -2.66 8.76
CA SER A 188 -18.92 -4.00 8.65
C SER A 188 -17.87 -5.11 8.57
N GLN A 189 -16.78 -4.87 7.84
CA GLN A 189 -15.66 -5.81 7.74
C GLN A 189 -14.82 -5.81 9.02
N ILE A 190 -14.56 -4.63 9.61
CA ILE A 190 -13.83 -4.50 10.88
C ILE A 190 -14.56 -5.24 12.02
N PHE A 191 -15.90 -5.21 12.05
CA PHE A 191 -16.70 -6.04 12.96
C PHE A 191 -16.39 -7.53 12.75
N ASN A 192 -16.42 -8.02 11.51
CA ASN A 192 -16.15 -9.43 11.23
C ASN A 192 -14.71 -9.82 11.55
N LEU A 193 -13.71 -9.00 11.20
CA LEU A 193 -12.31 -9.22 11.59
C LEU A 193 -12.18 -9.35 13.10
N LYS A 194 -12.65 -8.35 13.86
CA LYS A 194 -12.54 -8.33 15.33
C LYS A 194 -13.19 -9.55 16.02
N PHE A 195 -14.32 -10.04 15.50
CA PHE A 195 -15.13 -11.06 16.18
C PHE A 195 -15.06 -12.47 15.56
N LYS A 196 -14.43 -12.63 14.39
CA LYS A 196 -14.35 -13.92 13.68
C LYS A 196 -12.94 -14.31 13.26
N THR A 197 -11.91 -13.48 13.47
CA THR A 197 -10.50 -13.80 13.20
C THR A 197 -9.61 -13.41 14.38
N ASP A 198 -8.42 -14.00 14.47
CA ASP A 198 -7.44 -13.75 15.55
C ASP A 198 -6.17 -13.06 15.01
N ILE A 199 -6.33 -12.03 14.17
CA ILE A 199 -5.20 -11.28 13.62
C ILE A 199 -4.68 -10.23 14.61
N ASP A 200 -3.36 -10.04 14.66
CA ASP A 200 -2.72 -9.04 15.54
C ASP A 200 -2.96 -7.60 15.08
N ILE A 201 -3.04 -7.37 13.77
CA ILE A 201 -3.12 -6.04 13.14
C ILE A 201 -4.16 -6.05 12.02
N ILE A 202 -5.07 -5.07 11.99
CA ILE A 202 -5.83 -4.76 10.77
C ILE A 202 -4.99 -3.80 9.91
N SER A 203 -4.67 -4.22 8.69
CA SER A 203 -3.98 -3.37 7.72
C SER A 203 -4.96 -2.79 6.69
N PHE A 204 -4.74 -1.56 6.27
CA PHE A 204 -5.57 -0.89 5.28
C PHE A 204 -4.80 -0.51 4.02
N ASN A 205 -5.39 -0.80 2.86
CA ASN A 205 -4.99 -0.20 1.59
C ASN A 205 -5.88 1.02 1.35
N ILE A 206 -5.31 2.24 1.41
CA ILE A 206 -6.06 3.50 1.36
C ILE A 206 -5.36 4.54 0.49
N PHE A 207 -6.00 4.89 -0.62
CA PHE A 207 -5.58 5.97 -1.53
C PHE A 207 -6.44 7.22 -1.30
N SER A 208 -7.40 7.51 -2.17
CA SER A 208 -8.21 8.75 -2.15
C SER A 208 -8.96 9.02 -0.83
N ARG A 209 -9.32 7.97 -0.07
CA ARG A 209 -10.11 8.10 1.17
C ARG A 209 -9.29 8.33 2.44
N ILE A 210 -7.96 8.49 2.36
CA ILE A 210 -7.10 8.68 3.54
C ILE A 210 -7.48 9.93 4.36
N SER A 211 -8.02 10.96 3.71
CA SER A 211 -8.57 12.17 4.33
C SER A 211 -9.72 11.91 5.32
N PHE A 212 -10.45 10.81 5.16
CA PHE A 212 -11.55 10.42 6.04
C PHE A 212 -11.13 9.50 7.18
N LEU A 213 -9.96 8.86 7.08
CA LEU A 213 -9.53 7.79 7.98
C LEU A 213 -9.56 8.23 9.46
N ARG A 214 -8.96 9.38 9.79
CA ARG A 214 -8.95 9.92 11.18
C ARG A 214 -10.35 10.09 11.77
N ARG A 215 -11.30 10.58 10.97
CA ARG A 215 -12.71 10.76 11.39
C ARG A 215 -13.37 9.42 11.63
N ASP A 216 -13.18 8.47 10.71
CA ASP A 216 -13.86 7.17 10.76
C ASP A 216 -13.30 6.31 11.91
N LEU A 217 -11.97 6.32 12.10
CA LEU A 217 -11.27 5.77 13.26
C LEU A 217 -11.78 6.31 14.61
N LYS A 218 -12.08 7.62 14.71
CA LYS A 218 -12.66 8.23 15.90
C LYS A 218 -14.13 7.85 16.08
N ARG A 219 -14.91 7.82 14.99
CA ARG A 219 -16.35 7.49 14.98
C ARG A 219 -16.64 6.04 15.40
N TYR A 220 -15.74 5.12 15.06
CA TYR A 220 -15.90 3.69 15.27
C TYR A 220 -14.91 3.11 16.31
N SER A 221 -14.31 3.96 17.16
CA SER A 221 -13.43 3.53 18.25
C SER A 221 -14.10 2.59 19.27
N TRP A 222 -15.42 2.76 19.49
CA TRP A 222 -16.25 1.85 20.30
C TRP A 222 -16.39 0.45 19.69
N LEU A 223 -16.35 0.35 18.36
CA LEU A 223 -16.39 -0.92 17.63
C LEU A 223 -15.02 -1.59 17.68
N TRP A 224 -13.96 -0.86 17.33
CA TRP A 224 -12.60 -1.39 17.30
C TRP A 224 -11.57 -0.30 17.62
N ASN A 225 -10.63 -0.66 18.49
CA ASN A 225 -9.59 0.23 19.00
C ASN A 225 -8.20 -0.45 18.99
N GLY A 226 -8.00 -1.45 18.13
CA GLY A 226 -6.75 -2.20 18.01
C GLY A 226 -5.68 -1.49 17.18
N PRO A 227 -4.47 -2.08 17.06
CA PRO A 227 -3.38 -1.51 16.30
C PRO A 227 -3.62 -1.63 14.79
N TYR A 228 -3.04 -0.72 14.02
CA TYR A 228 -3.21 -0.73 12.57
C TYR A 228 -2.01 -0.20 11.78
N LEU A 229 -1.95 -0.65 10.53
CA LEU A 229 -0.95 -0.29 9.53
C LEU A 229 -1.67 0.23 8.28
N ILE A 230 -1.15 1.28 7.64
CA ILE A 230 -1.60 1.65 6.29
C ILE A 230 -0.65 0.95 5.31
N ALA A 231 -1.03 -0.26 4.89
CA ALA A 231 -0.19 -1.18 4.12
C ALA A 231 -0.02 -0.78 2.65
N GLU A 232 -0.89 0.09 2.14
CA GLU A 232 -0.70 0.83 0.89
C GLU A 232 -1.31 2.23 1.02
N TRP A 233 -0.56 3.23 0.57
CA TRP A 233 -1.07 4.58 0.29
C TRP A 233 -0.27 5.22 -0.84
N GLY A 234 -0.90 6.12 -1.57
CA GLY A 234 -0.23 6.90 -2.60
C GLY A 234 -1.20 7.78 -3.37
N THR A 235 -0.82 8.17 -4.59
CA THR A 235 -1.69 8.96 -5.47
C THR A 235 -3.06 8.32 -5.65
N ASN A 236 -4.07 9.13 -5.97
CA ASN A 236 -5.35 8.60 -6.42
C ASN A 236 -5.14 7.62 -7.58
N GLY A 237 -5.88 6.51 -7.54
CA GLY A 237 -5.90 5.57 -8.64
C GLY A 237 -6.92 5.95 -9.71
N PRO A 238 -6.91 5.23 -10.84
CA PRO A 238 -7.81 5.46 -11.97
C PRO A 238 -9.21 4.91 -11.68
N TRP A 239 -9.91 5.59 -10.76
CA TRP A 239 -11.22 5.23 -10.24
C TRP A 239 -12.24 6.36 -10.48
N VAL A 240 -13.49 6.16 -10.06
CA VAL A 240 -14.67 7.02 -10.31
C VAL A 240 -14.44 8.53 -10.11
N ASP A 241 -13.60 8.94 -9.16
CA ASP A 241 -13.38 10.35 -8.82
C ASP A 241 -12.35 11.07 -9.73
N GLU A 242 -11.58 10.34 -10.56
CA GLU A 242 -10.58 10.93 -11.46
C GLU A 242 -11.20 11.36 -12.81
N PRO A 243 -10.79 12.53 -13.35
CA PRO A 243 -11.36 13.05 -14.59
C PRO A 243 -11.03 12.18 -15.80
N LYS A 244 -12.01 12.01 -16.69
CA LYS A 244 -11.91 11.22 -17.93
C LYS A 244 -12.07 12.09 -19.18
N THR A 245 -11.55 11.60 -20.30
CA THR A 245 -11.92 12.09 -21.64
C THR A 245 -13.30 11.55 -22.05
N ALA A 246 -13.84 12.07 -23.17
CA ALA A 246 -15.08 11.61 -23.79
C ALA A 246 -15.06 10.13 -24.24
N TRP A 247 -13.88 9.52 -24.34
CA TRP A 247 -13.67 8.11 -24.66
C TRP A 247 -13.17 7.31 -23.43
N GLU A 248 -13.57 7.76 -22.25
CA GLU A 248 -13.34 7.16 -20.93
C GLU A 248 -11.88 7.00 -20.47
N ALA A 249 -10.90 7.50 -21.22
CA ALA A 249 -9.50 7.48 -20.82
C ALA A 249 -9.26 8.41 -19.61
N TYR A 250 -8.75 7.88 -18.50
CA TYR A 250 -8.45 8.66 -17.31
C TYR A 250 -7.32 9.66 -17.55
N ILE A 251 -7.47 10.90 -17.09
CA ILE A 251 -6.46 11.95 -17.22
C ILE A 251 -5.44 11.80 -16.08
N GLU A 252 -4.22 11.40 -16.41
CA GLU A 252 -3.19 11.12 -15.43
C GLU A 252 -2.49 12.41 -14.96
N PRO A 253 -2.31 12.64 -13.65
CA PRO A 253 -1.54 13.78 -13.16
C PRO A 253 -0.05 13.66 -13.51
N SER A 254 0.62 14.79 -13.79
CA SER A 254 2.09 14.82 -13.95
C SER A 254 2.80 14.36 -12.67
N SER A 255 4.01 13.83 -12.81
CA SER A 255 4.91 13.47 -11.69
C SER A 255 5.02 14.57 -10.61
N THR A 256 5.08 15.85 -11.00
CA THR A 256 5.05 16.99 -10.09
C THR A 256 3.73 17.10 -9.31
N LYS A 257 2.58 16.97 -9.98
CA LYS A 257 1.27 16.95 -9.32
C LYS A 257 1.14 15.74 -8.37
N LYS A 258 1.67 14.57 -8.77
CA LYS A 258 1.73 13.37 -7.93
C LYS A 258 2.57 13.59 -6.67
N ALA A 259 3.77 14.17 -6.78
CA ALA A 259 4.62 14.50 -5.63
C ALA A 259 3.92 15.44 -4.64
N ALA A 260 3.22 16.46 -5.14
CA ALA A 260 2.39 17.34 -4.32
C ALA A 260 1.25 16.58 -3.59
N ILE A 261 0.62 15.60 -4.25
CA ILE A 261 -0.40 14.72 -3.63
C ILE A 261 0.22 13.86 -2.52
N TYR A 262 1.35 13.16 -2.75
CA TYR A 262 2.04 12.39 -1.72
C TYR A 262 2.39 13.25 -0.50
N LYS A 263 2.92 14.47 -0.73
CA LYS A 263 3.23 15.43 0.34
C LYS A 263 1.99 15.81 1.14
N ALA A 264 0.91 16.19 0.45
CA ALA A 264 -0.34 16.60 1.09
C ALA A 264 -0.99 15.46 1.89
N MET A 265 -1.03 14.25 1.34
CA MET A 265 -1.58 13.08 2.02
C MET A 265 -0.80 12.75 3.30
N TYR A 266 0.52 12.72 3.23
CA TYR A 266 1.33 12.42 4.40
C TYR A 266 1.22 13.50 5.48
N GLN A 267 1.35 14.78 5.10
CA GLN A 267 1.37 15.88 6.07
C GLN A 267 0.01 16.20 6.68
N LYS A 268 -1.10 16.03 5.94
CA LYS A 268 -2.45 16.43 6.40
C LYS A 268 -3.28 15.28 6.95
N PHE A 269 -3.11 14.07 6.44
CA PHE A 269 -4.08 12.98 6.65
C PHE A 269 -3.49 11.73 7.32
N MET A 270 -2.21 11.40 7.08
CA MET A 270 -1.54 10.27 7.73
C MET A 270 -1.66 10.38 9.26
N PRO A 271 -2.23 9.39 9.98
CA PRO A 271 -2.58 9.52 11.39
C PRO A 271 -1.37 9.28 12.32
N VAL A 272 -0.29 10.02 12.09
CA VAL A 272 1.00 9.87 12.79
C VAL A 272 0.90 10.11 14.31
N GLU A 273 -0.14 10.81 14.77
CA GLU A 273 -0.44 11.06 16.17
C GLU A 273 -1.41 10.05 16.82
N ASP A 274 -2.00 9.13 16.05
CA ASP A 274 -2.91 8.12 16.59
C ASP A 274 -2.12 7.06 17.37
N PRO A 275 -2.40 6.83 18.66
CA PRO A 275 -1.65 5.90 19.50
C PRO A 275 -1.75 4.43 19.06
N ARG A 276 -2.57 4.10 18.06
CA ARG A 276 -2.71 2.76 17.47
C ARG A 276 -1.95 2.56 16.15
N PHE A 277 -1.42 3.65 15.58
CA PHE A 277 -0.81 3.64 14.25
C PHE A 277 0.63 3.12 14.30
N LEU A 278 0.88 1.98 13.64
CA LEU A 278 2.19 1.33 13.60
C LEU A 278 3.10 1.86 12.47
N GLY A 279 2.54 2.64 11.54
CA GLY A 279 3.24 3.23 10.40
C GLY A 279 2.53 2.97 9.06
N SER A 280 3.23 3.19 7.95
CA SER A 280 2.63 3.13 6.61
C SER A 280 3.62 2.71 5.52
N CYS A 281 3.11 2.09 4.46
CA CYS A 281 3.86 1.68 3.27
C CYS A 281 3.40 2.43 2.02
N ILE A 282 4.30 3.23 1.41
CA ILE A 282 4.00 3.94 0.16
C ILE A 282 3.93 2.99 -1.04
N PHE A 283 2.98 3.19 -1.95
CA PHE A 283 2.80 2.39 -3.17
C PHE A 283 2.95 3.26 -4.44
N TYR A 284 3.65 2.85 -5.51
CA TYR A 284 4.44 1.62 -5.70
C TYR A 284 5.95 1.92 -5.81
N TRP A 285 6.77 1.28 -4.97
CA TRP A 285 8.22 1.49 -4.94
C TRP A 285 8.95 0.65 -5.99
N GLY A 286 8.83 1.15 -7.21
CA GLY A 286 9.40 0.60 -8.42
C GLY A 286 8.61 1.09 -9.64
N GLN A 287 8.50 0.21 -10.62
CA GLN A 287 7.70 0.39 -11.83
C GLN A 287 6.67 -0.75 -11.93
N LYS A 288 5.42 -0.42 -12.28
CA LYS A 288 4.32 -1.37 -12.54
C LYS A 288 3.43 -0.81 -13.65
N GLN A 289 2.96 -1.65 -14.58
CA GLN A 289 1.82 -1.30 -15.43
C GLN A 289 0.53 -1.38 -14.63
N GLU A 290 -0.20 -0.27 -14.56
CA GLU A 290 -1.55 -0.24 -14.01
C GLU A 290 -2.33 0.92 -14.66
N ARG A 291 -3.06 0.62 -15.74
CA ARG A 291 -3.53 1.56 -16.79
C ARG A 291 -2.42 2.23 -17.58
N THR A 292 -1.47 2.84 -16.90
CA THR A 292 -0.24 3.32 -17.51
C THR A 292 0.95 2.81 -16.72
N HIS A 293 2.09 2.74 -17.39
CA HIS A 293 3.35 2.33 -16.80
C HIS A 293 3.93 3.41 -15.86
N THR A 294 3.32 4.60 -15.83
CA THR A 294 3.64 5.73 -14.94
C THR A 294 2.66 5.95 -13.80
N TRP A 295 1.47 5.31 -13.76
CA TRP A 295 0.38 5.73 -12.85
C TRP A 295 0.79 5.72 -11.38
N PHE A 296 1.18 4.55 -10.84
CA PHE A 296 1.65 4.38 -9.46
C PHE A 296 3.18 4.25 -9.34
N SER A 297 3.89 4.16 -10.47
CA SER A 297 5.34 3.94 -10.52
C SER A 297 6.11 5.14 -9.94
N LEU A 298 6.87 4.90 -8.88
CA LEU A 298 7.80 5.89 -8.31
C LEU A 298 9.14 5.96 -9.06
N PHE A 299 9.43 4.98 -9.91
CA PHE A 299 10.63 4.85 -10.74
C PHE A 299 10.25 4.51 -12.19
N ASP A 300 11.15 4.77 -13.14
CA ASP A 300 11.08 4.17 -14.48
C ASP A 300 11.74 2.77 -14.52
N GLU A 301 11.76 2.14 -15.70
CA GLU A 301 12.39 0.83 -15.93
C GLU A 301 13.93 0.86 -15.86
N TYR A 302 14.54 2.05 -15.77
CA TYR A 302 15.99 2.25 -15.67
C TYR A 302 16.44 2.64 -14.24
N GLY A 303 15.52 2.76 -13.28
CA GLY A 303 15.81 3.16 -11.90
C GLY A 303 15.94 4.67 -11.67
N ASN A 304 15.57 5.51 -12.64
CA ASN A 304 15.47 6.95 -12.41
C ASN A 304 14.29 7.24 -11.47
N LYS A 305 14.49 8.20 -10.57
CA LYS A 305 13.54 8.54 -9.50
C LYS A 305 12.53 9.57 -9.99
N THR A 306 11.25 9.40 -9.65
CA THR A 306 10.29 10.52 -9.71
C THR A 306 10.47 11.48 -8.52
N GLU A 307 9.92 12.69 -8.61
CA GLU A 307 9.95 13.66 -7.50
C GLU A 307 9.33 13.12 -6.19
N ALA A 308 8.35 12.22 -6.31
CA ALA A 308 7.72 11.60 -5.16
C ALA A 308 8.74 10.85 -4.26
N VAL A 309 9.81 10.29 -4.83
CA VAL A 309 10.91 9.68 -4.05
C VAL A 309 11.64 10.72 -3.18
N SER A 310 11.97 11.89 -3.74
CA SER A 310 12.56 13.00 -2.98
C SER A 310 11.59 13.57 -1.94
N THR A 311 10.31 13.64 -2.27
CA THR A 311 9.26 14.09 -1.33
C THR A 311 9.21 13.17 -0.11
N VAL A 312 9.17 11.85 -0.30
CA VAL A 312 9.16 10.87 0.79
C VAL A 312 10.44 10.94 1.62
N LYS A 313 11.60 11.11 0.97
CA LYS A 313 12.89 11.31 1.67
C LYS A 313 12.86 12.55 2.57
N GLN A 314 12.26 13.67 2.15
CA GLN A 314 12.04 14.84 3.02
C GLN A 314 11.08 14.54 4.18
N LEU A 315 9.98 13.84 3.92
CA LEU A 315 8.98 13.51 4.95
C LEU A 315 9.56 12.58 6.04
N TRP A 316 10.44 11.64 5.68
CA TRP A 316 11.01 10.67 6.60
C TRP A 316 12.30 11.11 7.30
N LEU A 317 13.12 11.98 6.68
CA LEU A 317 14.38 12.49 7.24
C LEU A 317 14.30 13.93 7.77
N GLY A 318 13.20 14.64 7.51
CA GLY A 318 13.04 16.06 7.82
C GLY A 318 13.57 17.00 6.73
N ASN A 319 13.50 18.31 7.00
CA ASN A 319 13.83 19.39 6.07
C ASN A 319 15.33 19.46 5.72
N LYS A 320 15.79 18.56 4.85
CA LYS A 320 17.06 18.70 4.11
C LYS A 320 16.77 19.20 2.71
N THR A 321 17.59 20.14 2.22
CA THR A 321 17.59 20.51 0.80
C THR A 321 17.98 19.28 -0.03
N LEU A 322 17.11 18.87 -0.95
CA LEU A 322 17.35 17.76 -1.88
C LEU A 322 17.25 18.27 -3.32
N HIS A 323 17.97 17.61 -4.22
CA HIS A 323 17.68 17.71 -5.64
C HIS A 323 16.27 17.12 -5.92
N THR A 324 15.51 17.79 -6.78
CA THR A 324 14.18 17.36 -7.23
C THR A 324 14.23 16.99 -8.71
N SER A 325 13.14 16.41 -9.23
CA SER A 325 12.95 16.32 -10.67
C SER A 325 12.63 17.70 -11.26
N VAL A 326 12.62 17.75 -12.59
CA VAL A 326 12.15 18.91 -13.35
C VAL A 326 10.67 19.11 -13.09
N GLN A 327 10.25 20.36 -12.90
CA GLN A 327 8.91 20.70 -12.43
C GLN A 327 7.94 20.95 -13.59
N ILE A 328 7.00 20.04 -13.82
CA ILE A 328 6.05 20.12 -14.93
C ILE A 328 4.78 20.84 -14.48
N ASP A 329 4.45 21.95 -15.15
CA ASP A 329 3.17 22.65 -15.01
C ASP A 329 2.06 21.87 -15.75
N LYS A 330 2.23 21.73 -17.07
CA LYS A 330 1.28 21.07 -17.96
C LYS A 330 1.92 20.56 -19.25
N ILE A 331 1.16 19.72 -19.95
CA ILE A 331 1.41 19.29 -21.33
C ILE A 331 0.22 19.72 -22.19
N GLN A 332 0.50 20.13 -23.43
CA GLN A 332 -0.52 20.47 -24.41
C GLN A 332 -0.26 19.75 -25.74
N LEU A 333 -1.33 19.50 -26.49
CA LEU A 333 -1.33 18.93 -27.84
C LEU A 333 -2.25 19.79 -28.71
N ASN A 334 -1.71 20.38 -29.78
CA ASN A 334 -2.37 21.42 -30.58
C ASN A 334 -2.99 22.54 -29.71
N GLN A 335 -2.23 23.01 -28.72
CA GLN A 335 -2.58 24.03 -27.71
C GLN A 335 -3.72 23.66 -26.73
N LYS A 336 -4.26 22.44 -26.82
CA LYS A 336 -5.29 21.89 -25.93
C LYS A 336 -4.69 21.06 -24.80
N GLU A 337 -5.38 20.98 -23.67
CA GLU A 337 -5.09 20.08 -22.55
C GLU A 337 -5.98 18.82 -22.61
N ALA A 338 -5.64 17.78 -21.84
CA ALA A 338 -6.33 16.47 -21.89
C ALA A 338 -7.86 16.54 -21.69
N LYS A 339 -8.34 17.49 -20.88
CA LYS A 339 -9.76 17.73 -20.59
C LYS A 339 -10.57 18.25 -21.80
N ASP A 340 -9.89 18.77 -22.82
CA ASP A 340 -10.50 19.40 -23.99
C ASP A 340 -10.87 18.37 -25.09
N ASN A 341 -10.80 17.07 -24.77
CA ASN A 341 -11.17 15.94 -25.64
C ASN A 341 -10.52 16.02 -27.02
N ILE A 342 -9.20 15.87 -27.05
CA ILE A 342 -8.38 16.12 -28.23
C ILE A 342 -8.63 15.06 -29.30
N LEU A 343 -9.21 15.50 -30.42
CA LEU A 343 -9.40 14.72 -31.64
C LEU A 343 -8.38 15.19 -32.68
N LEU A 344 -7.69 14.24 -33.32
CA LEU A 344 -6.80 14.46 -34.46
C LEU A 344 -7.30 13.65 -35.65
N ASN A 345 -7.06 14.11 -36.88
CA ASN A 345 -7.28 13.27 -38.05
C ASN A 345 -6.13 12.27 -38.23
N SER A 346 -6.43 11.12 -38.83
CA SER A 346 -5.43 10.17 -39.32
C SER A 346 -4.36 10.88 -40.18
N SER A 347 -3.09 10.63 -39.87
CA SER A 347 -1.90 11.26 -40.47
C SER A 347 -1.83 12.79 -40.41
N GLU A 348 -2.56 13.43 -39.50
CA GLU A 348 -2.44 14.88 -39.25
C GLU A 348 -1.10 15.22 -38.58
N ILE A 349 -0.53 16.38 -38.94
CA ILE A 349 0.65 16.90 -38.25
C ILE A 349 0.21 17.60 -36.95
N ALA A 350 0.58 17.04 -35.80
CA ALA A 350 0.25 17.57 -34.49
C ALA A 350 1.48 18.10 -33.75
N ASN A 351 1.25 19.06 -32.86
CA ASN A 351 2.29 19.74 -32.07
C ASN A 351 2.06 19.46 -30.58
N ALA A 352 3.01 18.79 -29.93
CA ALA A 352 2.99 18.60 -28.47
C ALA A 352 4.03 19.48 -27.79
N GLN A 353 3.71 20.01 -26.62
CA GLN A 353 4.62 20.86 -25.84
C GLN A 353 4.43 20.63 -24.33
N VAL A 354 5.53 20.43 -23.61
CA VAL A 354 5.55 20.46 -22.13
C VAL A 354 5.94 21.84 -21.65
N PHE A 355 5.22 22.34 -20.66
CA PHE A 355 5.50 23.59 -19.96
C PHE A 355 6.04 23.27 -18.57
N LEU A 356 7.13 23.94 -18.20
CA LEU A 356 7.72 23.84 -16.87
C LEU A 356 7.25 24.99 -16.00
N THR A 357 7.15 24.76 -14.68
CA THR A 357 6.84 25.84 -13.73
C THR A 357 7.95 26.90 -13.65
N LYS A 358 9.18 26.52 -14.03
CA LYS A 358 10.36 27.38 -14.21
C LYS A 358 11.37 26.69 -15.14
N PRO A 359 12.25 27.44 -15.85
CA PRO A 359 13.36 26.83 -16.59
C PRO A 359 14.26 25.98 -15.68
N ASP A 360 14.76 24.86 -16.21
CA ASP A 360 15.70 23.97 -15.51
C ASP A 360 16.88 23.62 -16.43
N SER A 361 18.08 24.11 -16.09
CA SER A 361 19.31 23.87 -16.84
C SER A 361 19.95 22.50 -16.56
N ASN A 362 19.32 21.65 -15.75
CA ASN A 362 19.82 20.31 -15.43
C ASN A 362 19.22 19.21 -16.31
N ILE A 363 18.31 19.55 -17.25
CA ILE A 363 17.72 18.63 -18.22
C ILE A 363 18.85 18.03 -19.08
N THR A 364 18.90 16.69 -19.16
CA THR A 364 19.91 15.94 -19.93
C THR A 364 19.33 15.20 -21.11
N LYS A 365 18.08 14.72 -21.01
CA LYS A 365 17.37 14.00 -22.06
C LYS A 365 15.88 14.27 -21.95
N ILE A 366 15.20 14.33 -23.08
CA ILE A 366 13.74 14.28 -23.17
C ILE A 366 13.41 13.11 -24.09
N ASN A 367 12.54 12.21 -23.64
CA ASN A 367 12.05 11.08 -24.41
C ASN A 367 10.55 11.24 -24.64
N TRP A 368 10.08 10.89 -25.83
CA TRP A 368 8.68 10.96 -26.21
C TRP A 368 8.25 9.60 -26.75
N GLU A 369 7.14 9.09 -26.23
CA GLU A 369 6.62 7.76 -26.56
C GLU A 369 5.12 7.84 -26.78
N ILE A 370 4.59 7.00 -27.65
CA ILE A 370 3.15 6.91 -27.93
C ILE A 370 2.70 5.47 -27.79
N TYR A 371 1.60 5.30 -27.08
CA TYR A 371 0.95 4.02 -26.85
C TYR A 371 -0.51 4.10 -27.32
N PRO A 372 -1.10 2.99 -27.79
CA PRO A 372 -2.56 2.83 -27.78
C PRO A 372 -3.07 2.98 -26.34
N GLU A 373 -4.27 3.51 -26.15
CA GLU A 373 -4.85 3.64 -24.80
C GLU A 373 -5.18 2.25 -24.20
N ASP A 374 -4.78 2.03 -22.94
CA ASP A 374 -5.03 0.76 -22.23
C ASP A 374 -6.44 0.74 -21.61
N TRP A 375 -7.44 0.48 -22.45
CA TRP A 375 -8.82 0.24 -22.04
C TRP A 375 -9.05 -1.14 -21.41
N HIS A 376 -8.04 -2.03 -21.34
CA HIS A 376 -8.28 -3.41 -20.93
C HIS A 376 -8.51 -3.53 -19.42
N GLU A 377 -9.75 -3.77 -19.03
CA GLU A 377 -10.14 -4.23 -17.70
C GLU A 377 -10.61 -5.69 -17.75
N LYS A 378 -10.17 -6.49 -16.78
CA LYS A 378 -10.69 -7.85 -16.58
C LYS A 378 -11.15 -8.02 -15.13
N ASN A 379 -12.44 -8.29 -14.96
CA ASN A 379 -13.08 -8.41 -13.63
C ASN A 379 -12.84 -7.17 -12.74
N GLY A 380 -12.90 -5.97 -13.32
CA GLY A 380 -12.63 -4.70 -12.61
C GLY A 380 -11.17 -4.46 -12.23
N LYS A 381 -10.24 -5.33 -12.62
CA LYS A 381 -8.79 -5.16 -12.41
C LYS A 381 -8.16 -4.61 -13.68
N SER A 382 -7.37 -3.54 -13.52
CA SER A 382 -6.55 -2.94 -14.57
C SER A 382 -5.64 -3.98 -15.22
N ASN A 383 -5.41 -3.86 -16.52
CA ASN A 383 -4.34 -4.60 -17.19
C ASN A 383 -2.98 -4.34 -16.54
N THR A 384 -2.19 -5.40 -16.39
CA THR A 384 -0.84 -5.42 -15.79
C THR A 384 0.27 -5.68 -16.80
N ILE A 385 -0.07 -5.82 -18.09
CA ILE A 385 0.87 -5.98 -19.20
C ILE A 385 0.88 -4.66 -19.99
N ARG A 386 2.03 -3.97 -20.03
CA ARG A 386 2.19 -2.72 -20.77
C ARG A 386 1.87 -2.97 -22.25
N PRO A 387 0.95 -2.22 -22.90
CA PRO A 387 0.77 -2.27 -24.35
C PRO A 387 2.09 -1.95 -25.07
N ASP A 388 2.31 -2.50 -26.26
CA ASP A 388 3.48 -2.12 -27.05
C ASP A 388 3.40 -0.66 -27.48
N ALA A 389 4.55 0.02 -27.47
CA ALA A 389 4.67 1.36 -28.03
C ALA A 389 4.54 1.28 -29.57
N ILE A 390 3.92 2.28 -30.18
CA ILE A 390 3.94 2.43 -31.64
C ILE A 390 5.01 3.43 -32.06
N GLU A 391 5.43 3.38 -33.33
CA GLU A 391 6.43 4.30 -33.87
C GLU A 391 5.94 5.75 -33.81
N LEU A 392 6.67 6.60 -33.08
CA LEU A 392 6.43 8.04 -33.04
C LEU A 392 7.14 8.72 -34.22
N LYS A 393 6.41 8.97 -35.31
CA LYS A 393 6.91 9.66 -36.51
C LYS A 393 7.13 11.17 -36.24
N ILE A 394 8.23 11.52 -35.58
CA ILE A 394 8.64 12.90 -35.28
C ILE A 394 9.19 13.60 -36.53
N ILE A 395 8.63 14.77 -36.86
CA ILE A 395 9.08 15.66 -37.94
C ILE A 395 10.12 16.67 -37.42
N ARG A 396 9.89 17.22 -36.22
CA ARG A 396 10.77 18.22 -35.59
C ARG A 396 10.75 18.05 -34.08
N SER A 397 11.91 18.18 -33.43
CA SER A 397 12.06 18.11 -31.98
C SER A 397 12.93 19.26 -31.50
N GLU A 398 12.40 20.07 -30.59
CA GLU A 398 13.05 21.26 -30.03
C GLU A 398 12.81 21.32 -28.53
N ALA A 399 13.75 20.75 -27.77
CA ALA A 399 13.68 20.61 -26.32
C ALA A 399 12.35 20.00 -25.85
N LEU A 400 11.48 20.82 -25.25
CA LEU A 400 10.19 20.41 -24.65
C LEU A 400 9.04 20.39 -25.66
N LYS A 401 9.30 20.61 -26.95
CA LYS A 401 8.31 20.64 -28.03
C LYS A 401 8.65 19.63 -29.11
N ILE A 402 7.64 18.90 -29.58
CA ILE A 402 7.74 18.06 -30.77
C ILE A 402 6.61 18.37 -31.76
N GLN A 403 6.89 18.12 -33.03
CA GLN A 403 5.93 18.03 -34.12
C GLN A 403 5.99 16.61 -34.66
N PHE A 404 4.85 15.92 -34.73
CA PHE A 404 4.77 14.50 -35.12
C PHE A 404 3.56 14.24 -36.02
N ILE A 405 3.59 13.13 -36.75
CA ILE A 405 2.45 12.63 -37.54
C ILE A 405 1.58 11.77 -36.63
N ALA A 406 0.30 12.10 -36.51
CA ALA A 406 -0.68 11.31 -35.78
C ALA A 406 -0.80 9.89 -36.37
N PRO A 407 -1.08 8.85 -35.55
CA PRO A 407 -1.24 7.48 -36.05
C PRO A 407 -2.22 7.37 -37.22
N GLU A 408 -1.96 6.42 -38.12
CA GLU A 408 -2.80 6.18 -39.30
C GLU A 408 -4.12 5.48 -38.94
N LYS A 409 -4.07 4.56 -37.96
CA LYS A 409 -5.21 3.77 -37.49
C LYS A 409 -6.10 4.61 -36.56
N GLU A 410 -7.41 4.53 -36.76
CA GLU A 410 -8.40 5.11 -35.84
C GLU A 410 -8.37 4.45 -34.46
N GLY A 411 -8.53 5.26 -33.43
CA GLY A 411 -8.60 4.80 -32.04
C GLY A 411 -8.01 5.79 -31.03
N PRO A 412 -8.03 5.41 -29.74
CA PRO A 412 -7.46 6.20 -28.67
C PRO A 412 -5.94 5.98 -28.56
N TYR A 413 -5.21 7.05 -28.25
CA TYR A 413 -3.77 7.03 -28.06
C TYR A 413 -3.37 7.94 -26.91
N ARG A 414 -2.18 7.69 -26.37
CA ARG A 414 -1.59 8.51 -25.31
C ARG A 414 -0.13 8.80 -25.63
N LEU A 415 0.18 10.10 -25.70
CA LEU A 415 1.54 10.59 -25.87
C LEU A 415 2.14 10.86 -24.48
N PHE A 416 3.27 10.23 -24.18
CA PHE A 416 4.05 10.37 -22.96
C PHE A 416 5.29 11.22 -23.21
N ALA A 417 5.68 12.00 -22.21
CA ALA A 417 6.95 12.73 -22.17
C ALA A 417 7.70 12.42 -20.87
N PHE A 418 8.98 12.06 -21.00
CA PHE A 418 9.90 11.77 -19.90
C PHE A 418 11.06 12.75 -19.94
N ILE A 419 11.17 13.57 -18.91
CA ILE A 419 12.20 14.61 -18.80
C ILE A 419 13.21 14.19 -17.74
N TYR A 420 14.41 13.85 -18.20
CA TYR A 420 15.52 13.37 -17.37
C TYR A 420 16.43 14.53 -16.97
N ASN A 421 17.00 14.45 -15.77
CA ASN A 421 18.02 15.40 -15.32
C ASN A 421 19.31 14.72 -14.87
N LYS A 422 20.38 15.52 -14.73
CA LYS A 422 21.73 15.06 -14.34
C LYS A 422 21.83 14.43 -12.93
N TYR A 423 20.75 14.43 -12.15
CA TYR A 423 20.69 13.86 -10.80
C TYR A 423 19.99 12.50 -10.74
N GLY A 424 19.70 11.88 -11.90
CA GLY A 424 19.01 10.58 -11.98
C GLY A 424 17.54 10.66 -11.58
N PHE A 425 16.88 11.77 -11.90
CA PHE A 425 15.43 11.90 -11.83
C PHE A 425 14.80 11.87 -13.22
N VAL A 426 13.59 11.31 -13.27
CA VAL A 426 12.68 11.34 -14.41
C VAL A 426 11.40 12.07 -14.01
N SER A 427 10.96 12.97 -14.87
CA SER A 427 9.74 13.76 -14.69
C SER A 427 8.77 13.36 -15.80
N THR A 428 7.64 12.77 -15.44
CA THR A 428 6.66 12.22 -16.39
C THR A 428 5.42 13.12 -16.49
N CYS A 429 4.88 13.21 -17.71
CA CYS A 429 3.52 13.65 -17.99
C CYS A 429 3.03 12.96 -19.27
N ASN A 430 1.72 12.90 -19.48
CA ASN A 430 1.14 12.38 -20.71
C ASN A 430 -0.15 13.11 -21.07
N ILE A 431 -0.58 12.92 -22.33
CA ILE A 431 -1.80 13.51 -22.86
C ILE A 431 -2.53 12.47 -23.75
N PRO A 432 -3.76 12.06 -23.36
CA PRO A 432 -4.59 11.21 -24.22
C PRO A 432 -5.20 12.03 -25.35
N PHE A 433 -5.36 11.40 -26.51
CA PHE A 433 -6.06 11.92 -27.67
C PHE A 433 -6.74 10.79 -28.46
N TYR A 434 -7.62 11.11 -29.39
CA TYR A 434 -8.27 10.15 -30.27
C TYR A 434 -7.96 10.48 -31.72
N VAL A 435 -7.58 9.48 -32.51
CA VAL A 435 -7.42 9.60 -33.97
C VAL A 435 -8.73 9.19 -34.63
N ILE A 436 -9.27 10.08 -35.47
CA ILE A 436 -10.43 9.80 -36.32
C ILE A 436 -9.97 9.55 -37.75
N GLN A 437 -10.46 8.49 -38.38
CA GLN A 437 -10.20 8.23 -39.79
C GLN A 437 -10.87 9.31 -40.64
N LYS A 438 -10.12 9.93 -41.56
CA LYS A 438 -10.74 10.78 -42.58
C LYS A 438 -11.66 9.90 -43.43
N LYS A 439 -12.94 10.27 -43.54
CA LYS A 439 -13.80 9.73 -44.60
C LYS A 439 -13.13 10.04 -45.93
N GLN A 440 -12.95 9.00 -46.75
CA GLN A 440 -12.50 9.10 -48.13
C GLN A 440 -13.60 9.73 -48.99
#